data_AF-A0A2M9P7Z7-F1
#
_entry.id   AF-A0A2M9P7Z7-F1
#
_cell.length_a   1.000
_cell.length_b   1.000
_cell.length_c   1.000
_cell.angle_alpha   90.00
_cell.angle_beta   90.00
_cell.angle_gamma   90.00
#
_symmetry.space_group_name_H-M   'P 1'
#
loop_
_entity.id
_entity.type
_entity.pdbx_description
1 polymer ?
#
loop_
_entity_poly.entity_id
_entity_poly.type
_entity_poly.pdbx_seq_one_letter_code
_entity_poly.pdbx_strand_id
1 'polypeptide(L)'
;MRIVRQHQAKDLVLPSLALFRLAFLLCVCVLATAFPAAARDVEVGAYVTSLSDVSARDGSFRVGFYVWFNDPEGRFNLQRDLYFVARSVSISEVETEQTPDGGTYTYARIEAVVPHEFEMTDFPFDRQQLTLRIEAEDAEDLNFVPDLDSTGASEYLKLLGWTLGRGKYDDASASRLPYDVSERAPASPGSAAYR
;
A
#
# COMPACT_ATOMS: atom_id res chain seq x y z
N MET A 1 22.50 -89.70 35.30
CA MET A 1 22.46 -88.69 34.23
C MET A 1 21.17 -87.89 34.34
N ARG A 2 21.24 -86.64 34.81
CA ARG A 2 20.07 -85.76 35.03
C ARG A 2 20.45 -84.38 34.51
N ILE A 3 19.89 -84.02 33.35
CA ILE A 3 20.13 -82.74 32.69
C ILE A 3 19.04 -81.78 33.15
N VAL A 4 19.41 -80.72 33.87
CA VAL A 4 18.50 -79.64 34.27
C VAL A 4 18.69 -78.49 33.29
N ARG A 5 17.62 -78.13 32.57
CA ARG A 5 17.58 -76.99 31.65
C ARG A 5 17.51 -75.69 32.46
N GLN A 6 18.51 -74.84 32.34
CA GLN A 6 18.47 -73.44 32.79
C GLN A 6 17.67 -72.63 31.76
N HIS A 7 16.53 -72.07 32.17
CA HIS A 7 15.85 -71.03 31.39
C HIS A 7 16.50 -69.69 31.72
N GLN A 8 17.38 -69.22 30.83
CA GLN A 8 17.85 -67.83 30.82
C GLN A 8 16.77 -66.99 30.15
N ALA A 9 16.02 -66.21 30.93
CA ALA A 9 15.25 -65.10 30.40
C ALA A 9 16.24 -64.02 29.95
N LYS A 10 16.30 -63.76 28.65
CA LYS A 10 17.02 -62.60 28.11
C LYS A 10 16.11 -61.41 28.29
N ASP A 11 16.38 -60.57 29.29
CA ASP A 11 15.76 -59.26 29.41
C ASP A 11 16.22 -58.40 28.24
N LEU A 12 15.39 -58.34 27.20
CA LEU A 12 15.57 -57.47 26.05
C LEU A 12 15.14 -56.06 26.45
N VAL A 13 16.00 -55.36 27.20
CA VAL A 13 15.83 -53.94 27.50
C VAL A 13 16.13 -53.16 26.21
N LEU A 14 15.11 -52.96 25.38
CA LEU A 14 15.15 -51.99 24.28
C LEU A 14 15.51 -50.60 24.85
N PRO A 15 16.44 -49.84 24.26
CA PRO A 15 16.88 -48.55 24.78
C PRO A 15 15.76 -47.51 24.59
N SER A 16 14.85 -47.44 25.56
CA SER A 16 13.70 -46.52 25.63
C SER A 16 14.11 -45.04 25.40
N LEU A 17 15.36 -44.67 25.72
CA LEU A 17 15.87 -43.32 25.49
C LEU A 17 16.23 -43.00 24.03
N ALA A 18 16.55 -43.99 23.19
CA ALA A 18 16.97 -43.74 21.80
C ALA A 18 15.77 -43.36 20.91
N LEU A 19 14.63 -44.00 21.11
CA LEU A 19 13.37 -43.66 20.45
C LEU A 19 12.82 -42.30 20.90
N PHE A 20 12.97 -41.95 22.18
CA PHE A 20 12.59 -40.63 22.69
C PHE A 20 13.48 -39.51 22.14
N ARG A 21 14.79 -39.74 21.99
CA ARG A 21 15.71 -38.77 21.37
C ARG A 21 15.42 -38.55 19.90
N LEU A 22 15.10 -39.60 19.15
CA LEU A 22 14.74 -39.50 17.73
C LEU A 22 13.38 -38.80 17.55
N ALA A 23 12.38 -39.13 18.37
CA ALA A 23 11.08 -38.45 18.37
C ALA A 23 11.18 -36.98 18.78
N PHE A 24 12.05 -36.66 19.75
CA PHE A 24 12.34 -35.28 20.17
C PHE A 24 13.08 -34.49 19.06
N LEU A 25 14.07 -35.10 18.39
CA LEU A 25 14.75 -34.46 17.25
C LEU A 25 13.79 -34.22 16.08
N LEU A 26 12.91 -35.19 15.77
CA LEU A 26 11.90 -35.05 14.71
C LEU A 26 10.86 -33.96 15.07
N CYS A 27 10.44 -33.89 16.34
CA CYS A 27 9.52 -32.86 16.83
C CYS A 27 10.15 -31.45 16.78
N VAL A 28 11.43 -31.32 17.11
CA VAL A 28 12.17 -30.04 16.99
C VAL A 28 12.38 -29.63 15.53
N CYS A 29 12.61 -30.58 14.61
CA CYS A 29 12.70 -30.27 13.17
C CYS A 29 11.35 -29.83 12.57
N VAL A 30 10.22 -30.37 13.04
CA VAL A 30 8.87 -29.96 12.58
C VAL A 30 8.46 -28.60 13.14
N LEU A 31 8.95 -28.22 14.33
CA LEU A 31 8.66 -26.90 14.91
C LEU A 31 9.45 -25.75 14.25
N ALA A 32 10.54 -26.03 13.53
CA ALA A 32 11.43 -25.03 12.96
C ALA A 32 11.02 -24.54 11.55
N THR A 33 9.94 -25.05 10.96
CA THR A 33 9.63 -24.84 9.53
C THR A 33 8.53 -23.82 9.24
N ALA A 34 8.14 -22.96 10.18
CA ALA A 34 7.09 -21.97 9.92
C ALA A 34 7.35 -20.65 10.65
N PHE A 35 8.41 -19.94 10.27
CA PHE A 35 8.40 -18.49 10.44
C PHE A 35 7.66 -17.92 9.24
N PRO A 36 6.63 -17.06 9.43
CA PRO A 36 6.02 -16.36 8.31
C PRO A 36 7.12 -15.57 7.59
N ALA A 37 7.10 -15.63 6.25
CA ALA A 37 7.97 -14.76 5.46
C ALA A 37 7.63 -13.30 5.83
N ALA A 38 8.66 -12.45 5.94
CA ALA A 38 8.41 -11.03 6.12
C ALA A 38 7.69 -10.49 4.88
N ALA A 39 6.71 -9.60 5.08
CA ALA A 39 6.01 -8.94 3.98
C ALA A 39 7.02 -8.28 3.04
N ARG A 40 6.80 -8.45 1.74
CA ARG A 40 7.64 -7.88 0.69
C ARG A 40 7.32 -6.40 0.54
N ASP A 41 8.35 -5.56 0.50
CA ASP A 41 8.18 -4.14 0.18
C ASP A 41 8.15 -3.93 -1.34
N VAL A 42 7.14 -3.19 -1.80
CA VAL A 42 7.07 -2.62 -3.15
C VAL A 42 7.00 -1.11 -2.99
N GLU A 43 7.95 -0.42 -3.61
CA GLU A 43 7.98 1.04 -3.60
C GLU A 43 6.93 1.59 -4.56
N VAL A 44 6.13 2.55 -4.11
CA VAL A 44 4.98 3.12 -4.84
C VAL A 44 5.08 4.63 -4.88
N GLY A 45 4.96 5.19 -6.08
CA GLY A 45 4.84 6.63 -6.24
C GLY A 45 3.71 7.01 -7.18
N ALA A 46 3.35 8.29 -7.15
CA ALA A 46 2.27 8.83 -7.96
C ALA A 46 2.54 10.25 -8.44
N TYR A 47 2.05 10.58 -9.64
CA TYR A 47 2.14 11.90 -10.21
C TYR A 47 0.77 12.37 -10.68
N VAL A 48 0.17 13.29 -9.91
CA VAL A 48 -1.18 13.82 -10.19
C VAL A 48 -1.14 14.76 -11.40
N THR A 49 -1.97 14.45 -12.39
CA THR A 49 -2.06 15.19 -13.65
C THR A 49 -3.35 16.01 -13.75
N SER A 50 -4.42 15.58 -13.08
CA SER A 50 -5.70 16.30 -13.07
C SER A 50 -6.44 16.15 -11.75
N LEU A 51 -7.20 17.20 -11.41
CA LEU A 51 -8.14 17.24 -10.30
C LEU A 51 -9.34 18.05 -10.78
N SER A 52 -10.53 17.46 -10.72
CA SER A 52 -11.76 18.07 -11.22
C SER A 52 -12.98 17.59 -10.44
N ASP A 53 -14.16 18.13 -10.78
CA ASP A 53 -15.46 17.69 -10.25
C ASP A 53 -15.51 17.60 -8.72
N VAL A 54 -14.81 18.51 -8.03
CA VAL A 54 -14.86 18.64 -6.56
C VAL A 54 -16.25 19.12 -6.18
N SER A 55 -17.08 18.20 -5.69
CA SER A 55 -18.52 18.40 -5.49
C SER A 55 -18.92 17.95 -4.10
N ALA A 56 -19.17 18.92 -3.22
CA ALA A 56 -19.75 18.66 -1.91
C ALA A 56 -21.18 18.15 -1.97
N ARG A 57 -21.91 18.50 -3.05
CA ARG A 57 -23.25 17.97 -3.31
C ARG A 57 -23.20 16.47 -3.59
N ASP A 58 -22.25 16.03 -4.41
CA ASP A 58 -22.11 14.62 -4.76
C ASP A 58 -21.25 13.84 -3.74
N GLY A 59 -20.56 14.55 -2.84
CA GLY A 59 -19.63 13.96 -1.86
C GLY A 59 -18.48 13.25 -2.56
N SER A 60 -17.90 13.86 -3.59
CA SER A 60 -16.79 13.27 -4.34
C SER A 60 -15.92 14.29 -5.07
N PHE A 61 -14.76 13.82 -5.53
CA PHE A 61 -13.91 14.50 -6.50
C PHE A 61 -13.40 13.50 -7.55
N ARG A 62 -12.93 14.02 -8.70
CA ARG A 62 -12.26 13.23 -9.73
C ARG A 62 -10.77 13.56 -9.74
N VAL A 63 -9.94 12.52 -9.80
CA VAL A 63 -8.48 12.65 -9.87
C VAL A 63 -7.92 11.77 -10.99
N GLY A 64 -6.95 12.29 -11.73
CA GLY A 64 -6.19 11.56 -12.74
C GLY A 64 -4.70 11.64 -12.43
N PHE A 65 -4.00 10.51 -12.48
CA PHE A 65 -2.59 10.42 -12.10
C PHE A 65 -1.89 9.25 -12.79
N TYR A 66 -0.56 9.37 -12.92
CA TYR A 66 0.28 8.21 -13.15
C TYR A 66 0.66 7.60 -11.79
N VAL A 67 0.72 6.28 -11.72
CA VAL A 67 1.22 5.54 -10.56
C VAL A 67 2.31 4.59 -11.05
N TRP A 68 3.34 4.39 -10.23
CA TRP A 68 4.40 3.42 -10.49
C TRP A 68 4.68 2.55 -9.27
N PHE A 69 5.20 1.37 -9.55
CA PHE A 69 5.53 0.32 -8.60
C PHE A 69 6.91 -0.22 -8.94
N ASN A 70 7.86 -0.09 -8.03
CA ASN A 70 9.19 -0.66 -8.12
C ASN A 70 9.27 -1.86 -7.16
N ASP A 71 9.33 -3.06 -7.74
CA ASP A 71 9.29 -4.33 -7.02
C ASP A 71 10.59 -5.10 -7.21
N PRO A 72 11.47 -5.16 -6.21
CA PRO A 72 12.75 -5.86 -6.30
C PRO A 72 12.64 -7.34 -6.61
N GLU A 73 11.51 -7.97 -6.30
CA GLU A 73 11.29 -9.41 -6.50
C GLU A 73 10.59 -9.75 -7.83
N GLY A 74 10.08 -8.76 -8.56
CA GLY A 74 9.47 -8.94 -9.87
C GLY A 74 8.16 -9.74 -9.89
N ARG A 75 7.44 -9.81 -8.76
CA ARG A 75 6.19 -10.58 -8.57
C ARG A 75 4.93 -9.72 -8.49
N PHE A 76 5.07 -8.39 -8.39
CA PHE A 76 3.97 -7.46 -8.29
C PHE A 76 3.13 -7.52 -9.56
N ASN A 77 1.82 -7.60 -9.38
CA ASN A 77 0.87 -7.55 -10.45
C ASN A 77 -0.22 -6.53 -10.13
N LEU A 78 -0.25 -5.45 -10.90
CA LEU A 78 -1.18 -4.34 -10.68
C LEU A 78 -2.66 -4.77 -10.67
N GLN A 79 -3.06 -5.80 -11.41
CA GLN A 79 -4.46 -6.23 -11.44
C GLN A 79 -4.87 -7.11 -10.25
N ARG A 80 -3.90 -7.80 -9.63
CA ARG A 80 -4.12 -8.75 -8.53
C ARG A 80 -3.78 -8.17 -7.17
N ASP A 81 -2.81 -7.27 -7.11
CA ASP A 81 -2.20 -6.84 -5.86
C ASP A 81 -2.65 -5.44 -5.44
N LEU A 82 -3.34 -4.70 -6.32
CA LEU A 82 -3.67 -3.29 -6.11
C LEU A 82 -5.17 -3.07 -5.97
N TYR A 83 -5.55 -2.41 -4.87
CA TYR A 83 -6.91 -1.97 -4.64
C TYR A 83 -6.98 -0.45 -4.43
N PHE A 84 -7.99 0.18 -5.02
CA PHE A 84 -8.30 1.60 -4.84
C PHE A 84 -9.64 1.76 -4.14
N VAL A 85 -9.67 2.57 -3.08
CA VAL A 85 -10.92 2.92 -2.39
C VAL A 85 -11.57 4.10 -3.10
N ALA A 86 -12.37 3.80 -4.13
CA ALA A 86 -13.03 4.78 -4.97
C ALA A 86 -14.41 4.28 -5.45
N ARG A 87 -15.28 5.19 -5.91
CA ARG A 87 -16.57 4.85 -6.51
C ARG A 87 -16.39 4.23 -7.90
N SER A 88 -15.41 4.71 -8.64
CA SER A 88 -15.02 4.14 -9.93
C SER A 88 -13.54 4.39 -10.19
N VAL A 89 -12.94 3.47 -10.93
CA VAL A 89 -11.53 3.51 -11.34
C VAL A 89 -11.43 3.05 -12.79
N SER A 90 -10.68 3.79 -13.60
CA SER A 90 -10.22 3.39 -14.92
C SER A 90 -8.71 3.27 -14.88
N ILE A 91 -8.19 2.17 -15.41
CA ILE A 91 -6.75 1.88 -15.49
C ILE A 91 -6.40 1.75 -16.97
N SER A 92 -5.41 2.50 -17.41
CA SER A 92 -4.91 2.49 -18.80
C SER A 92 -3.40 2.67 -18.81
N GLU A 93 -2.78 2.57 -20.00
CA GLU A 93 -1.34 2.80 -20.19
C GLU A 93 -0.47 1.95 -19.24
N VAL A 94 -0.84 0.68 -19.05
CA VAL A 94 -0.10 -0.24 -18.18
C VAL A 94 1.10 -0.78 -18.94
N GLU A 95 2.29 -0.56 -18.39
CA GLU A 95 3.53 -1.13 -18.89
C GLU A 95 4.37 -1.66 -17.73
N THR A 96 5.16 -2.69 -17.99
CA THR A 96 6.02 -3.33 -17.00
C THR A 96 7.35 -3.66 -17.63
N GLU A 97 8.41 -3.14 -17.04
CA GLU A 97 9.78 -3.33 -17.46
C GLU A 97 10.56 -4.14 -16.43
N GLN A 98 11.53 -4.91 -16.89
CA GLN A 98 12.48 -5.59 -16.01
C GLN A 98 13.59 -4.61 -15.62
N THR A 99 13.86 -4.51 -14.33
CA THR A 99 14.97 -3.71 -13.82
C THR A 99 16.30 -4.45 -14.03
N PRO A 100 17.44 -3.73 -14.10
CA PRO A 100 18.76 -4.36 -14.22
C PRO A 100 19.08 -5.37 -13.09
N ASP A 101 18.49 -5.17 -11.91
CA ASP A 101 18.70 -5.98 -10.72
C ASP A 101 17.76 -7.20 -10.64
N GLY A 102 16.92 -7.42 -11.66
CA GLY A 102 16.04 -8.58 -11.77
C GLY A 102 14.64 -8.41 -11.15
N GLY A 103 14.32 -7.24 -10.62
CA GLY A 103 12.97 -6.83 -10.22
C GLY A 103 12.15 -6.26 -11.38
N THR A 104 10.98 -5.68 -11.10
CA THR A 104 10.11 -5.04 -12.09
C THR A 104 9.79 -3.59 -11.74
N TYR A 105 9.68 -2.75 -12.77
CA TYR A 105 9.08 -1.44 -12.70
C TYR A 105 7.78 -1.44 -13.50
N THR A 106 6.65 -1.28 -12.82
CA THR A 106 5.31 -1.23 -13.44
C THR A 106 4.77 0.19 -13.31
N TYR A 107 4.23 0.76 -14.38
CA TYR A 107 3.51 2.03 -14.30
C TYR A 107 2.16 1.95 -15.02
N ALA A 108 1.23 2.81 -14.60
CA ALA A 108 -0.11 2.90 -15.18
C ALA A 108 -0.69 4.31 -15.04
N ARG A 109 -1.63 4.65 -15.92
CA ARG A 109 -2.50 5.82 -15.79
C ARG A 109 -3.81 5.42 -15.09
N ILE A 110 -4.18 6.18 -14.07
CA ILE A 110 -5.39 5.99 -13.27
C ILE A 110 -6.28 7.21 -13.40
N GLU A 111 -7.58 6.97 -13.59
CA GLU A 111 -8.62 7.99 -13.44
C GLU A 111 -9.68 7.47 -12.45
N ALA A 112 -9.92 8.19 -11.37
CA ALA A 112 -10.79 7.75 -10.28
C ALA A 112 -11.82 8.82 -9.90
N VAL A 113 -13.02 8.36 -9.51
CA VAL A 113 -14.02 9.17 -8.80
C VAL A 113 -14.03 8.72 -7.35
N VAL A 114 -13.60 9.61 -6.46
CA VAL A 114 -13.27 9.28 -5.08
C VAL A 114 -14.33 9.87 -4.14
N PRO A 115 -14.94 9.08 -3.25
CA PRO A 115 -15.84 9.62 -2.25
C PRO A 115 -15.07 10.52 -1.28
N HIS A 116 -15.66 11.65 -0.91
CA HIS A 116 -15.07 12.59 0.03
C HIS A 116 -16.16 13.26 0.87
N GLU A 117 -15.91 13.32 2.17
CA GLU A 117 -16.74 14.06 3.11
C GLU A 117 -16.14 15.46 3.25
N PHE A 118 -16.92 16.48 2.89
CA PHE A 118 -16.47 17.87 2.87
C PHE A 118 -16.80 18.56 4.18
N GLU A 119 -15.80 19.18 4.80
CA GLU A 119 -15.97 19.97 6.01
C GLU A 119 -16.40 21.39 5.66
N MET A 120 -17.66 21.72 5.91
CA MET A 120 -18.29 22.97 5.46
C MET A 120 -18.40 24.04 6.56
N THR A 121 -17.64 23.90 7.64
CA THR A 121 -17.73 24.77 8.81
C THR A 121 -17.39 26.23 8.49
N ASP A 122 -16.47 26.46 7.55
CA ASP A 122 -15.93 27.77 7.21
C ASP A 122 -16.31 28.25 5.79
N PHE A 123 -17.35 27.68 5.19
CA PHE A 123 -17.77 28.05 3.83
C PHE A 123 -18.02 29.57 3.68
N PRO A 124 -17.54 30.24 2.61
CA PRO A 124 -16.84 29.71 1.43
C PRO A 124 -15.30 29.80 1.52
N PHE A 125 -14.73 29.72 2.72
CA PHE A 125 -13.28 29.84 2.97
C PHE A 125 -12.68 28.59 3.58
N ASP A 126 -13.39 27.47 3.47
CA ASP A 126 -12.98 26.17 3.98
C ASP A 126 -11.75 25.61 3.24
N ARG A 127 -11.16 24.58 3.86
CA ARG A 127 -10.04 23.81 3.32
C ARG A 127 -10.38 22.33 3.37
N GLN A 128 -10.07 21.63 2.29
CA GLN A 128 -10.41 20.24 2.08
C GLN A 128 -9.14 19.41 1.88
N GLN A 129 -9.04 18.28 2.58
CA GLN A 129 -7.96 17.31 2.38
C GLN A 129 -8.45 16.15 1.51
N LEU A 130 -8.33 16.30 0.20
CA LEU A 130 -8.80 15.31 -0.77
C LEU A 130 -7.90 14.07 -0.71
N THR A 131 -8.51 12.92 -0.36
CA THR A 131 -7.76 11.68 -0.12
C THR A 131 -8.21 10.54 -1.02
N LEU A 132 -7.28 10.00 -1.81
CA LEU A 132 -7.41 8.70 -2.46
C LEU A 132 -6.59 7.68 -1.67
N ARG A 133 -7.22 6.54 -1.37
CA ARG A 133 -6.56 5.44 -0.66
C ARG A 133 -6.24 4.30 -1.61
N ILE A 134 -4.99 3.86 -1.55
CA ILE A 134 -4.45 2.73 -2.29
C ILE A 134 -4.07 1.67 -1.25
N GLU A 135 -4.47 0.43 -1.48
CA GLU A 135 -4.27 -0.71 -0.57
C GLU A 135 -3.67 -1.88 -1.34
N ALA A 136 -2.84 -2.66 -0.65
CA ALA A 136 -2.44 -3.98 -1.12
C ALA A 136 -3.63 -4.93 -0.88
N GLU A 137 -4.01 -5.71 -1.89
CA GLU A 137 -5.13 -6.65 -1.77
C GLU A 137 -4.84 -7.75 -0.73
N ASP A 138 -3.58 -8.16 -0.62
CA ASP A 138 -3.08 -9.07 0.41
C ASP A 138 -1.96 -8.39 1.23
N ALA A 139 -2.36 -7.74 2.33
CA ALA A 139 -1.46 -6.98 3.19
C ALA A 139 -0.57 -7.84 4.10
N GLU A 140 -0.76 -9.17 4.13
CA GLU A 140 0.10 -10.06 4.94
C GLU A 140 1.45 -10.30 4.27
N ASP A 141 1.46 -10.34 2.93
CA ASP A 141 2.65 -10.66 2.12
C ASP A 141 3.20 -9.46 1.33
N LEU A 142 2.48 -8.33 1.27
CA LEU A 142 2.84 -7.16 0.49
C LEU A 142 2.65 -5.86 1.28
N ASN A 143 3.71 -5.07 1.34
CA ASN A 143 3.73 -3.74 1.93
C ASN A 143 4.07 -2.70 0.86
N PHE A 144 3.32 -1.60 0.84
CA PHE A 144 3.61 -0.46 -0.04
C PHE A 144 4.42 0.58 0.71
N VAL A 145 5.61 0.88 0.18
CA VAL A 145 6.52 1.91 0.72
C VAL A 145 6.48 3.12 -0.21
N PRO A 146 6.24 4.35 0.29
CA PRO A 146 6.12 5.50 -0.59
C PRO A 146 7.46 5.96 -1.17
N ASP A 147 7.51 6.17 -2.49
CA ASP A 147 8.58 6.92 -3.17
C ASP A 147 8.37 8.43 -2.91
N LEU A 148 9.01 8.95 -1.87
CA LEU A 148 8.85 10.34 -1.44
C LEU A 148 9.59 11.34 -2.35
N ASP A 149 10.57 10.87 -3.12
CA ASP A 149 11.43 11.74 -3.92
C ASP A 149 10.81 12.07 -5.28
N SER A 150 10.11 11.11 -5.89
CA SER A 150 9.53 11.26 -7.23
C SER A 150 8.02 11.49 -7.24
N THR A 151 7.33 11.28 -6.10
CA THR A 151 5.88 11.52 -6.01
C THR A 151 5.57 13.02 -6.01
N GLY A 152 4.59 13.43 -6.81
CA GLY A 152 4.25 14.84 -6.96
C GLY A 152 2.97 15.13 -7.72
N ALA A 153 2.89 16.35 -8.23
CA ALA A 153 1.76 16.81 -9.03
C ALA A 153 2.25 17.74 -10.13
N SER A 154 1.50 17.78 -11.22
CA SER A 154 1.74 18.67 -12.35
C SER A 154 1.79 20.12 -11.93
N GLU A 155 2.81 20.85 -12.40
CA GLU A 155 2.90 22.31 -12.24
C GLU A 155 1.73 23.05 -12.93
N TYR A 156 1.06 22.39 -13.86
CA TYR A 156 -0.12 22.90 -14.57
C TYR A 156 -1.44 22.51 -13.92
N LEU A 157 -1.42 21.76 -12.81
CA LEU A 157 -2.62 21.37 -12.09
C LEU A 157 -3.34 22.63 -11.59
N LYS A 158 -4.56 22.83 -12.07
CA LYS A 158 -5.41 23.97 -11.71
C LYS A 158 -6.82 23.47 -11.46
N LEU A 159 -7.41 23.95 -10.38
CA LEU A 159 -8.81 23.73 -10.05
C LEU A 159 -9.49 25.09 -9.92
N LEU A 160 -10.49 25.34 -10.75
CA LEU A 160 -11.16 26.65 -10.80
C LEU A 160 -11.86 26.92 -9.46
N GLY A 161 -11.63 28.11 -8.89
CA GLY A 161 -12.18 28.49 -7.57
C GLY A 161 -11.30 28.08 -6.39
N TRP A 162 -10.32 27.20 -6.61
CA TRP A 162 -9.47 26.64 -5.57
C TRP A 162 -8.00 27.04 -5.74
N THR A 163 -7.33 27.13 -4.60
CA THR A 163 -5.90 27.28 -4.41
C THR A 163 -5.36 25.95 -3.89
N LEU A 164 -4.46 25.35 -4.65
CA LEU A 164 -3.87 24.06 -4.30
C LEU A 164 -2.67 24.27 -3.36
N GLY A 165 -2.69 23.61 -2.21
CA GLY A 165 -1.53 23.46 -1.32
C GLY A 165 -0.69 22.23 -1.71
N ARG A 166 0.56 22.18 -1.23
CA ARG A 166 1.34 20.92 -1.28
C ARG A 166 0.75 19.96 -0.25
N GLY A 167 0.42 18.74 -0.69
CA GLY A 167 0.09 17.63 0.21
C GLY A 167 1.25 17.26 1.12
N LYS A 168 0.95 16.64 2.26
CA LYS A 168 1.95 16.03 3.16
C LYS A 168 1.75 14.52 3.13
N TYR A 169 2.84 13.76 3.01
CA TYR A 169 2.84 12.31 3.16
C TYR A 169 2.95 11.97 4.66
N ASP A 170 2.13 11.05 5.16
CA ASP A 170 2.17 10.62 6.57
C ASP A 170 2.60 9.15 6.63
N ASP A 171 3.69 8.89 7.36
CA ASP A 171 4.50 7.65 7.37
C ASP A 171 3.88 6.52 8.24
N ALA A 172 2.68 6.75 8.78
CA ALA A 172 2.06 5.83 9.71
C ALA A 172 1.22 4.78 8.97
N SER A 173 1.89 3.70 8.57
CA SER A 173 1.30 2.39 8.25
C SER A 173 0.15 2.43 7.24
N ALA A 174 0.49 2.25 5.96
CA ALA A 174 -0.44 2.06 4.86
C ALA A 174 -1.55 3.14 4.73
N SER A 175 -1.64 3.71 3.52
CA SER A 175 -2.93 4.13 2.96
C SER A 175 -3.53 5.44 3.54
N ARG A 176 -2.95 6.61 3.20
CA ARG A 176 -3.63 7.92 3.18
C ARG A 176 -2.80 8.93 2.38
N LEU A 177 -3.32 9.41 1.25
CA LEU A 177 -2.75 10.54 0.50
C LEU A 177 -3.62 11.80 0.69
N PRO A 178 -3.30 12.80 1.52
CA PRO A 178 -4.08 14.04 1.55
C PRO A 178 -3.46 15.15 0.67
N TYR A 179 -4.24 15.66 -0.29
CA TYR A 179 -4.01 16.98 -0.91
C TYR A 179 -4.83 18.04 -0.18
N ASP A 180 -4.19 19.06 0.38
CA ASP A 180 -4.86 20.24 0.99
C ASP A 180 -5.25 21.25 -0.11
N VAL A 181 -6.55 21.49 -0.27
CA VAL A 181 -7.16 22.36 -1.28
C VAL A 181 -7.96 23.43 -0.55
N SER A 182 -7.69 24.71 -0.81
CA SER A 182 -8.36 25.84 -0.14
C SER A 182 -8.97 26.80 -1.15
N GLU A 183 -10.18 27.34 -0.94
CA GLU A 183 -10.75 28.30 -1.90
C GLU A 183 -9.95 29.62 -1.98
N ARG A 184 -9.97 30.30 -3.15
CA ARG A 184 -9.28 31.59 -3.32
C ARG A 184 -10.07 32.72 -2.64
N ALA A 185 -9.46 33.38 -1.66
CA ALA A 185 -10.02 34.60 -1.06
C ALA A 185 -10.18 35.73 -2.11
N PRO A 186 -11.26 36.52 -2.07
CA PRO A 186 -11.42 37.68 -2.95
C PRO A 186 -10.38 38.76 -2.62
N ALA A 187 -9.87 39.43 -3.65
CA ALA A 187 -9.04 40.62 -3.46
C ALA A 187 -9.85 41.71 -2.74
N SER A 188 -9.31 42.24 -1.63
CA SER A 188 -9.94 43.35 -0.90
C SER A 188 -10.22 44.52 -1.84
N PRO A 189 -11.46 45.04 -1.92
CA PRO A 189 -11.72 46.28 -2.62
C PRO A 189 -11.23 47.44 -1.74
N GLY A 190 -10.00 47.89 -1.97
CA GLY A 190 -9.39 48.87 -1.07
C GLY A 190 -8.10 49.52 -1.55
N SER A 191 -8.10 50.13 -2.74
CA SER A 191 -7.50 51.46 -2.98
C SER A 191 -7.68 51.86 -4.45
N ALA A 192 -8.89 52.26 -4.82
CA ALA A 192 -9.04 53.20 -5.92
C ALA A 192 -8.51 54.55 -5.43
N ALA A 193 -7.23 54.81 -5.67
CA ALA A 193 -6.68 56.15 -5.53
C ALA A 193 -7.17 56.98 -6.72
N TYR A 194 -8.06 57.92 -6.44
CA TYR A 194 -8.42 59.00 -7.34
C TYR A 194 -7.16 59.82 -7.67
N ARG A 195 -6.71 59.78 -8.93
CA ARG A 195 -6.08 60.88 -9.68
C ARG A 195 -6.30 60.70 -11.16
#